data_AF-A0A7S2BG43-F1
#
_entry.id   AF-A0A7S2BG43-F1
#
_cell.length_a   1.000
_cell.length_b   1.000
_cell.length_c   1.000
_cell.angle_alpha   90.00
_cell.angle_beta   90.00
_cell.angle_gamma   90.00
#
_symmetry.space_group_name_H-M   'P 1'
#
loop_
_entity.id
_entity.type
_entity.pdbx_description
1 polymer ?
#
loop_
_entity_poly.entity_id
_entity_poly.type
_entity_poly.pdbx_seq_one_letter_code
_entity_poly.pdbx_strand_id
1 'polypeptide(L)'
;MQAAASAGKYVKDSVKGIFLVAPGKSGPPSCANCAEKGAVYCVDCKKSFCRFCAVLLHHPSTKLEKHSMEEIDINKLPVKILSPVLLDLCLIFVGAFLLSGPGITAEYFSGNSYCPALSRGRRWLAKTDANLFFYYKAHLAKYCDWEDSYWRFFMDTWVRGILTDTDAWLLIISQAVRAVIFEEFLRVLVTPAVAVVYAFFATMVRLVEWEIALFLTEAQKKSVNNVGEAFAKISFATSLAIKDKKPPPPATLRRKRPMTDWVEGAKYWYDRHTRLISYYRAQAQAACRFVLWGSLKVTFFVRVVCMVLGHNAILSAMKYAGFGDLGAKHVSWFSESSGMDLKRLQEGARFTDTSYSDWLAVGLFWQVVQRLPVVGWLGQEAGGVIADGFWALLPILSRVAVPVLCLLLPPALFFRKIARQKASFADQWKKSTVKEIYGEMSRKEPAKEWEKVTFSPQEAAAR
;
A
#
# COMPACT_ATOMS: atom_id res chain seq x y z
N MET A 1 22.20 -13.76 -27.84
CA MET A 1 21.56 -14.86 -27.07
C MET A 1 21.79 -14.79 -25.56
N GLN A 2 23.00 -14.54 -25.06
CA GLN A 2 23.25 -14.45 -23.59
C GLN A 2 22.49 -13.32 -22.88
N ALA A 3 22.31 -12.15 -23.52
CA ALA A 3 21.51 -11.04 -22.96
C ALA A 3 20.00 -11.34 -22.87
N ALA A 4 19.45 -12.15 -23.79
CA ALA A 4 18.06 -12.59 -23.73
C ALA A 4 17.86 -13.65 -22.63
N ALA A 5 18.85 -14.52 -22.42
CA ALA A 5 18.84 -15.50 -21.34
C ALA A 5 18.97 -14.83 -19.94
N SER A 6 19.78 -13.78 -19.82
CA SER A 6 19.91 -13.01 -18.57
C SER A 6 18.66 -12.17 -18.27
N ALA A 7 18.05 -11.56 -19.29
CA ALA A 7 16.76 -10.87 -19.16
C ALA A 7 15.64 -11.85 -18.77
N GLY A 8 15.60 -13.04 -19.38
CA GLY A 8 14.65 -14.10 -19.03
C GLY A 8 14.81 -14.59 -17.59
N LYS A 9 16.05 -14.75 -17.10
CA LYS A 9 16.32 -15.12 -15.70
C LYS A 9 15.95 -14.01 -14.72
N TYR A 10 16.25 -12.75 -15.04
CA TYR A 10 15.88 -11.60 -14.20
C TYR A 10 14.37 -11.39 -14.12
N VAL A 11 13.64 -11.58 -15.23
CA VAL A 11 12.17 -11.57 -15.24
C VAL A 11 11.64 -12.77 -14.46
N LYS A 12 12.20 -13.98 -14.63
CA LYS A 12 11.74 -15.18 -13.90
C LYS A 12 12.00 -15.10 -12.39
N ASP A 13 13.12 -14.53 -11.97
CA ASP A 13 13.46 -14.34 -10.55
C ASP A 13 12.71 -13.14 -9.94
N SER A 14 12.46 -12.07 -10.70
CA SER A 14 11.58 -10.96 -10.30
C SER A 14 10.12 -11.42 -10.18
N VAL A 15 9.64 -12.25 -11.11
CA VAL A 15 8.29 -12.84 -11.08
C VAL A 15 8.18 -13.88 -9.95
N LYS A 16 9.17 -14.75 -9.73
CA LYS A 16 9.17 -15.68 -8.58
C LYS A 16 9.24 -14.96 -7.22
N GLY A 17 9.93 -13.81 -7.15
CA GLY A 17 9.94 -12.97 -5.95
C GLY A 17 8.59 -12.30 -5.64
N ILE A 18 7.80 -12.04 -6.69
CA ILE A 18 6.52 -11.31 -6.62
C ILE A 18 5.31 -12.26 -6.42
N PHE A 19 5.35 -13.51 -6.89
CA PHE A 19 4.11 -14.29 -7.10
C PHE A 19 3.78 -15.46 -6.17
N LEU A 20 4.54 -15.76 -5.11
CA LEU A 20 4.22 -16.92 -4.26
C LEU A 20 4.24 -16.59 -2.77
N VAL A 21 3.16 -15.96 -2.30
CA VAL A 21 2.67 -16.17 -0.93
C VAL A 21 1.52 -17.16 -1.05
N ALA A 22 1.75 -18.41 -0.64
CA ALA A 22 0.66 -19.38 -0.59
C ALA A 22 -0.46 -18.80 0.29
N PRO A 23 -1.73 -18.86 -0.15
CA PRO A 23 -2.84 -18.38 0.66
C PRO A 23 -2.78 -19.06 2.02
N GLY A 24 -2.78 -18.26 3.09
CA GLY A 24 -2.57 -18.77 4.44
C GLY A 24 -3.62 -19.81 4.78
N LYS A 25 -3.18 -21.07 4.93
CA LYS A 25 -4.01 -22.23 5.29
C LYS A 25 -4.92 -21.88 6.47
N SER A 26 -6.15 -22.37 6.42
CA SER A 26 -7.12 -22.30 7.52
C SER A 26 -6.60 -23.10 8.72
N GLY A 27 -5.92 -22.41 9.61
CA GLY A 27 -5.30 -23.01 10.78
C GLY A 27 -4.46 -22.01 11.56
N PRO A 28 -3.89 -22.45 12.69
CA PRO A 28 -2.92 -21.63 13.41
C PRO A 28 -1.77 -21.27 12.46
N PRO A 29 -1.27 -20.02 12.50
CA PRO A 29 -0.12 -19.61 11.69
C PRO A 29 1.08 -20.51 11.99
N SER A 30 1.90 -20.82 11.00
CA SER A 30 3.12 -21.61 11.22
C SER A 30 4.11 -20.86 12.12
N CYS A 31 4.84 -21.61 12.93
CA CYS A 31 5.93 -21.11 13.75
C CYS A 31 7.02 -20.54 12.86
N ALA A 32 7.42 -19.31 13.14
CA ALA A 32 8.46 -18.60 12.40
C ALA A 32 9.87 -19.21 12.54
N ASN A 33 10.06 -20.18 13.45
CA ASN A 33 11.36 -20.82 13.71
C ASN A 33 11.44 -22.28 13.20
N CYS A 34 10.40 -23.10 13.43
CA CYS A 34 10.44 -24.54 13.11
C CYS A 34 9.28 -25.04 12.23
N ALA A 35 8.48 -24.15 11.63
CA ALA A 35 7.32 -24.49 10.78
C ALA A 35 6.15 -25.25 11.44
N GLU A 36 6.29 -25.71 12.69
CA GLU A 36 5.21 -26.27 13.50
C GLU A 36 4.01 -25.35 13.66
N LYS A 37 2.86 -25.87 14.11
CA LYS A 37 1.68 -25.02 14.39
C LYS A 37 1.99 -23.98 15.47
N GLY A 38 1.77 -22.72 15.15
CA GLY A 38 1.94 -21.60 16.08
C GLY A 38 0.83 -21.59 17.13
N ALA A 39 1.23 -21.47 18.38
CA ALA A 39 0.34 -21.42 19.54
C ALA A 39 0.46 -20.09 20.31
N VAL A 40 1.55 -19.36 20.10
CA VAL A 40 1.83 -18.10 20.79
C VAL A 40 2.23 -17.06 19.74
N TYR A 41 1.71 -15.85 19.88
CA TYR A 41 2.05 -14.70 19.07
C TYR A 41 2.85 -13.71 19.89
N CYS A 42 4.04 -13.35 19.41
CA CYS A 42 4.85 -12.30 20.01
C CYS A 42 4.46 -10.96 19.38
N VAL A 43 3.87 -10.07 20.16
CA VAL A 43 3.40 -8.75 19.71
C VAL A 43 4.56 -7.88 19.26
N ASP A 44 5.67 -7.90 19.99
CA ASP A 44 6.84 -7.06 19.72
C ASP A 44 7.60 -7.53 18.47
N CYS A 45 7.75 -8.85 18.29
CA CYS A 45 8.39 -9.41 17.09
C CYS A 45 7.48 -9.41 15.86
N LYS A 46 6.15 -9.31 16.06
CA LYS A 46 5.12 -9.53 15.03
C LYS A 46 5.23 -10.90 14.36
N LYS A 47 5.48 -11.95 15.16
CA LYS A 47 5.71 -13.33 14.70
C LYS A 47 4.96 -14.34 15.56
N SER A 48 4.52 -15.42 14.94
CA SER A 48 3.92 -16.58 15.61
C SER A 48 4.96 -17.65 15.89
N PHE A 49 4.85 -18.31 17.03
CA PHE A 49 5.74 -19.37 17.50
C PHE A 49 4.93 -20.55 18.04
N CYS A 50 5.46 -21.78 17.92
CA CYS A 50 4.99 -22.87 18.77
C CYS A 50 5.41 -22.60 20.23
N ARG A 51 4.77 -23.24 21.21
CA ARG A 51 5.06 -22.99 22.65
C ARG A 51 6.54 -23.26 22.99
N PHE A 52 7.12 -24.34 22.46
CA PHE A 52 8.54 -24.66 22.66
C PHE A 52 9.48 -23.55 22.17
N CYS A 53 9.36 -23.12 20.91
CA CYS A 53 10.19 -22.04 20.35
C CYS A 53 9.94 -20.70 21.04
N ALA A 54 8.70 -20.43 21.46
CA ALA A 54 8.35 -19.24 22.22
C ALA A 54 9.15 -19.18 23.53
N VAL A 55 9.12 -20.26 24.31
CA VAL A 55 9.87 -20.40 25.57
C VAL A 55 11.37 -20.30 25.34
N LEU A 56 11.92 -20.99 24.34
CA LEU A 56 13.35 -21.00 24.08
C LEU A 56 13.88 -19.61 23.67
N LEU A 57 13.19 -18.92 22.75
CA LEU A 57 13.61 -17.63 22.22
C LEU A 57 13.34 -16.46 23.18
N HIS A 58 12.32 -16.57 24.04
CA HIS A 58 11.92 -15.55 25.01
C HIS A 58 12.23 -15.99 26.45
N HIS A 59 13.18 -16.91 26.63
CA HIS A 59 13.56 -17.40 27.95
C HIS A 59 14.01 -16.24 28.88
N PRO A 60 13.79 -16.33 30.22
CA PRO A 60 14.19 -15.34 31.25
C PRO A 60 15.67 -14.97 31.37
N SER A 61 16.48 -15.29 30.37
CA SER A 61 17.90 -14.92 30.31
C SER A 61 18.29 -14.41 28.93
N THR A 62 17.30 -14.20 28.06
CA THR A 62 17.48 -13.71 26.70
C THR A 62 17.11 -12.23 26.64
N LYS A 63 17.58 -11.55 25.60
CA LYS A 63 17.22 -10.14 25.36
C LYS A 63 15.71 -9.95 25.10
N LEU A 64 15.02 -11.03 24.72
CA LEU A 64 13.60 -11.02 24.36
C LEU A 64 12.70 -11.48 25.51
N GLU A 65 13.24 -11.74 26.70
CA GLU A 65 12.45 -12.21 27.86
C GLU A 65 11.24 -11.31 28.17
N LYS A 66 11.41 -10.01 27.87
CA LYS A 66 10.45 -8.94 28.13
C LYS A 66 9.49 -8.70 26.97
N HIS A 67 9.44 -9.54 25.96
CA HIS A 67 8.43 -9.37 24.93
C HIS A 67 7.04 -9.76 25.43
N SER A 68 6.05 -9.13 24.83
CA SER A 68 4.64 -9.38 25.05
C SER A 68 4.21 -10.59 24.23
N MET A 69 4.07 -11.71 24.92
CA MET A 69 3.58 -12.96 24.36
C MET A 69 2.08 -13.08 24.63
N GLU A 70 1.33 -13.43 23.60
CA GLU A 70 -0.11 -13.65 23.66
C GLU A 70 -0.42 -15.04 23.12
N GLU A 71 -1.25 -15.81 23.80
CA GLU A 71 -1.69 -17.11 23.26
C GLU A 71 -2.63 -16.89 22.08
N ILE A 72 -2.47 -17.70 21.05
CA ILE A 72 -3.36 -17.70 19.90
C ILE A 72 -4.65 -18.40 20.32
N ASP A 73 -5.78 -17.73 20.14
CA ASP A 73 -7.07 -18.31 20.49
C ASP A 73 -7.51 -19.25 19.37
N ILE A 74 -7.30 -20.55 19.59
CA ILE A 74 -7.56 -21.62 18.61
C ILE A 74 -9.06 -21.76 18.34
N ASN A 75 -9.91 -21.48 19.33
CA ASN A 75 -11.38 -21.57 19.20
C ASN A 75 -11.92 -20.42 18.34
N LYS A 76 -11.16 -19.33 18.27
CA LYS A 76 -11.43 -18.12 17.52
C LYS A 76 -10.73 -18.11 16.16
N LEU A 77 -10.38 -19.28 15.63
CA LEU A 77 -9.77 -19.36 14.31
C LEU A 77 -10.76 -18.89 13.25
N PRO A 78 -10.43 -17.83 12.52
CA PRO A 78 -11.46 -17.08 11.84
C PRO A 78 -11.72 -17.64 10.43
N VAL A 79 -12.97 -18.06 10.15
CA VAL A 79 -13.41 -18.62 8.86
C VAL A 79 -13.29 -17.55 7.78
N LYS A 80 -12.61 -17.84 6.66
CA LYS A 80 -12.37 -16.86 5.59
C LYS A 80 -13.33 -17.13 4.43
N ILE A 81 -14.24 -16.21 4.14
CA ILE A 81 -15.22 -16.34 3.05
C ILE A 81 -15.02 -15.23 2.04
N LEU A 82 -15.23 -13.99 2.48
CA LEU A 82 -15.21 -12.79 1.66
C LEU A 82 -13.90 -12.02 1.83
N SER A 83 -13.30 -12.06 3.03
CA SER A 83 -12.06 -11.32 3.32
C SER A 83 -10.89 -11.59 2.36
N PRO A 84 -10.68 -12.80 1.81
CA PRO A 84 -9.59 -13.04 0.84
C PRO A 84 -9.80 -12.32 -0.50
N VAL A 85 -11.05 -12.18 -0.96
CA VAL A 85 -11.39 -11.60 -2.28
C VAL A 85 -11.86 -10.16 -2.20
N LEU A 86 -12.08 -9.65 -0.99
CA LEU A 86 -12.67 -8.33 -0.77
C LEU A 86 -11.91 -7.21 -1.48
N LEU A 87 -10.57 -7.23 -1.43
CA LEU A 87 -9.76 -6.23 -2.11
C LEU A 87 -9.92 -6.30 -3.62
N ASP A 88 -10.00 -7.50 -4.20
CA ASP A 88 -10.20 -7.67 -5.64
C ASP A 88 -11.57 -7.17 -6.07
N LEU A 89 -12.62 -7.47 -5.29
CA LEU A 89 -13.96 -6.94 -5.53
C LEU A 89 -13.97 -5.40 -5.46
N CYS A 90 -13.28 -4.80 -4.48
CA CYS A 90 -13.13 -3.36 -4.40
C CYS A 90 -12.38 -2.79 -5.62
N LEU A 91 -11.30 -3.44 -6.06
CA LEU A 91 -10.52 -3.01 -7.24
C LEU A 91 -11.35 -3.14 -8.52
N ILE A 92 -12.11 -4.22 -8.68
CA ILE A 92 -13.02 -4.43 -9.81
C ILE A 92 -14.12 -3.35 -9.80
N PHE A 93 -14.73 -3.08 -8.65
CA PHE A 93 -15.77 -2.06 -8.53
C PHE A 93 -15.23 -0.65 -8.82
N VAL A 94 -14.06 -0.30 -8.27
CA VAL A 94 -13.40 0.98 -8.56
C VAL A 94 -13.02 1.07 -10.03
N GLY A 95 -12.47 0.00 -10.61
CA GLY A 95 -12.16 -0.07 -12.04
C GLY A 95 -13.41 0.14 -12.90
N ALA A 96 -14.49 -0.59 -12.61
CA ALA A 96 -15.77 -0.45 -13.28
C ALA A 96 -16.34 0.97 -13.14
N PHE A 97 -16.26 1.59 -11.96
CA PHE A 97 -16.71 2.95 -11.71
C PHE A 97 -15.88 4.01 -12.48
N LEU A 98 -14.56 3.81 -12.55
CA LEU A 98 -13.69 4.69 -13.33
C LEU A 98 -13.96 4.55 -14.83
N LEU A 99 -14.17 3.31 -15.30
CA LEU A 99 -14.48 2.98 -16.70
C LEU A 99 -15.91 3.31 -17.12
N SER A 100 -16.86 3.40 -16.19
CA SER A 100 -18.24 3.83 -16.46
C SER A 100 -18.36 5.34 -16.71
N GLY A 101 -17.24 6.07 -16.74
CA GLY A 101 -17.20 7.43 -17.24
C GLY A 101 -17.56 7.51 -18.72
N PRO A 102 -17.65 8.72 -19.30
CA PRO A 102 -18.07 8.93 -20.70
C PRO A 102 -17.15 8.30 -21.77
N GLY A 103 -16.18 7.45 -21.42
CA GLY A 103 -15.24 6.84 -22.35
C GLY A 103 -14.37 7.88 -23.06
N ILE A 104 -13.75 7.46 -24.17
CA ILE A 104 -13.12 8.36 -25.14
C ILE A 104 -14.26 8.89 -26.03
N THR A 105 -14.51 10.19 -26.00
CA THR A 105 -15.52 10.86 -26.83
C THR A 105 -14.86 11.71 -27.91
N ALA A 106 -15.64 12.23 -28.86
CA ALA A 106 -15.14 13.20 -29.85
C ALA A 106 -14.48 14.44 -29.19
N GLU A 107 -14.97 14.84 -28.00
CA GLU A 107 -14.42 15.96 -27.22
C GLU A 107 -12.98 15.75 -26.76
N TYR A 108 -12.55 14.50 -26.57
CA TYR A 108 -11.15 14.21 -26.24
C TYR A 108 -10.23 14.66 -27.38
N PHE A 109 -10.65 14.49 -28.64
CA PHE A 109 -9.88 14.87 -29.81
C PHE A 109 -9.87 16.39 -30.03
N SER A 110 -10.95 17.09 -29.67
CA SER A 110 -11.02 18.55 -29.71
C SER A 110 -10.16 19.27 -28.66
N GLY A 111 -9.37 18.51 -27.88
CA GLY A 111 -8.46 19.06 -26.87
C GLY A 111 -9.10 19.37 -25.53
N ASN A 112 -10.37 19.00 -25.30
CA ASN A 112 -11.03 19.22 -24.02
C ASN A 112 -10.33 18.42 -22.90
N SER A 113 -10.17 19.05 -21.72
CA SER A 113 -9.54 18.41 -20.57
C SER A 113 -10.40 17.25 -20.05
N TYR A 114 -9.80 16.07 -19.89
CA TYR A 114 -10.44 14.87 -19.39
C TYR A 114 -10.07 14.59 -17.93
N CYS A 115 -10.88 15.08 -16.99
CA CYS A 115 -10.66 14.89 -15.55
C CYS A 115 -11.88 14.23 -14.87
N PRO A 116 -12.04 12.90 -14.96
CA PRO A 116 -13.23 12.17 -14.49
C PRO A 116 -13.44 12.22 -12.98
N ALA A 117 -12.39 12.30 -12.16
CA ALA A 117 -12.53 12.44 -10.71
C ALA A 117 -12.87 13.89 -10.33
N LEU A 118 -12.14 14.86 -10.86
CA LEU A 118 -12.39 16.29 -10.59
C LEU A 118 -13.69 16.78 -11.18
N SER A 119 -14.13 16.32 -12.35
CA SER A 119 -15.45 16.68 -12.91
C SER A 119 -16.60 16.25 -11.99
N ARG A 120 -16.53 15.02 -11.43
CA ARG A 120 -17.48 14.55 -10.42
C ARG A 120 -17.37 15.36 -9.13
N GLY A 121 -16.15 15.62 -8.65
CA GLY A 121 -15.89 16.44 -7.46
C GLY A 121 -16.42 17.87 -7.61
N ARG A 122 -16.22 18.51 -8.76
CA ARG A 122 -16.77 19.84 -9.09
C ARG A 122 -18.29 19.83 -9.10
N ARG A 123 -18.91 18.82 -9.70
CA ARG A 123 -20.37 18.69 -9.75
C ARG A 123 -20.96 18.49 -8.36
N TRP A 124 -20.30 17.69 -7.51
CA TRP A 124 -20.68 17.52 -6.11
C TRP A 124 -20.49 18.82 -5.32
N LEU A 125 -19.33 19.47 -5.43
CA LEU A 125 -19.03 20.72 -4.73
C LEU A 125 -20.01 21.82 -5.11
N ALA A 126 -20.29 22.00 -6.40
CA ALA A 126 -21.26 22.98 -6.88
C ALA A 126 -22.70 22.69 -6.38
N LYS A 127 -23.05 21.40 -6.18
CA LYS A 127 -24.34 21.00 -5.62
C LYS A 127 -24.42 21.24 -4.10
N THR A 128 -23.31 21.05 -3.38
CA THR A 128 -23.26 21.24 -1.92
C THR A 128 -23.10 22.70 -1.53
N ASP A 129 -22.19 23.43 -2.19
CA ASP A 129 -21.90 24.84 -1.95
C ASP A 129 -21.29 25.49 -3.21
N ALA A 130 -22.11 26.30 -3.89
CA ALA A 130 -21.70 27.02 -5.09
C ALA A 130 -20.61 28.07 -4.80
N ASN A 131 -20.63 28.73 -3.64
CA ASN A 131 -19.64 29.76 -3.28
C ASN A 131 -18.26 29.13 -3.08
N LEU A 132 -18.22 27.97 -2.41
CA LEU A 132 -17.00 27.20 -2.24
C LEU A 132 -16.44 26.74 -3.58
N PHE A 133 -17.30 26.32 -4.51
CA PHE A 133 -16.90 26.00 -5.88
C PHE A 133 -16.29 27.20 -6.60
N PHE A 134 -16.92 28.38 -6.55
CA PHE A 134 -16.39 29.58 -7.20
C PHE A 134 -15.05 30.01 -6.60
N TYR A 135 -14.89 29.92 -5.28
CA TYR A 135 -13.63 30.22 -4.60
C TYR A 135 -12.48 29.30 -5.07
N TYR A 136 -12.74 27.99 -5.19
CA TYR A 136 -11.72 27.01 -5.57
C TYR A 136 -11.64 26.73 -7.09
N LYS A 137 -12.46 27.36 -7.93
CA LYS A 137 -12.56 27.06 -9.37
C LYS A 137 -11.20 27.08 -10.08
N ALA A 138 -10.36 28.07 -9.81
CA ALA A 138 -9.04 28.20 -10.43
C ALA A 138 -8.08 27.08 -10.03
N HIS A 139 -8.06 26.69 -8.75
CA HIS A 139 -7.26 25.57 -8.26
C HIS A 139 -7.75 24.24 -8.84
N LEU A 140 -9.07 24.05 -8.90
CA LEU A 140 -9.69 22.86 -9.50
C LEU A 140 -9.38 22.77 -11.00
N ALA A 141 -9.28 23.89 -11.72
CA ALA A 141 -8.82 23.94 -13.11
C ALA A 141 -7.38 23.42 -13.22
N LYS A 142 -6.46 23.96 -12.42
CA LYS A 142 -5.06 23.51 -12.39
C LYS A 142 -4.94 22.01 -12.11
N TYR A 143 -5.64 21.48 -11.09
CA TYR A 143 -5.60 20.04 -10.80
C TYR A 143 -6.20 19.18 -11.91
N CYS A 144 -7.15 19.71 -12.69
CA CYS A 144 -7.73 18.99 -13.82
C CYS A 144 -6.71 18.83 -14.95
N ASP A 145 -5.78 19.77 -15.14
CA ASP A 145 -4.70 19.61 -16.12
C ASP A 145 -3.71 18.50 -15.73
N TRP A 146 -3.45 18.34 -14.43
CA TRP A 146 -2.63 17.24 -13.90
C TRP A 146 -3.34 15.90 -14.06
N GLU A 147 -4.63 15.84 -13.69
CA GLU A 147 -5.45 14.63 -13.84
C GLU A 147 -5.61 14.25 -15.32
N ASP A 148 -5.85 15.23 -16.20
CA ASP A 148 -5.93 15.08 -17.65
C ASP A 148 -4.63 14.50 -18.21
N SER A 149 -3.48 15.04 -17.82
CA SER A 149 -2.18 14.51 -18.25
C SER A 149 -1.99 13.05 -17.86
N TYR A 150 -2.46 12.64 -16.67
CA TYR A 150 -2.41 11.25 -16.22
C TYR A 150 -3.32 10.35 -17.07
N TRP A 151 -4.59 10.72 -17.28
CA TRP A 151 -5.52 9.90 -18.08
C TRP A 151 -5.17 9.87 -19.56
N ARG A 152 -4.73 11.00 -20.12
CA ARG A 152 -4.25 11.09 -21.51
C ARG A 152 -3.08 10.15 -21.75
N PHE A 153 -2.22 9.92 -20.77
CA PHE A 153 -1.15 8.93 -20.91
C PHE A 153 -1.68 7.52 -21.25
N PHE A 154 -2.81 7.10 -20.66
CA PHE A 154 -3.47 5.83 -20.96
C PHE A 154 -4.26 5.90 -22.27
N MET A 155 -5.05 6.96 -22.48
CA MET A 155 -5.87 7.12 -23.69
C MET A 155 -5.01 7.25 -24.95
N ASP A 156 -3.89 7.97 -24.89
CA ASP A 156 -2.93 8.09 -25.98
C ASP A 156 -2.25 6.75 -26.29
N THR A 157 -2.11 5.85 -25.31
CA THR A 157 -1.61 4.49 -25.61
C THR A 157 -2.56 3.75 -26.55
N TRP A 158 -3.87 3.89 -26.32
CA TRP A 158 -4.88 3.33 -27.21
C TRP A 158 -4.91 4.07 -28.56
N VAL A 159 -5.10 5.39 -28.53
CA VAL A 159 -5.33 6.19 -29.73
C VAL A 159 -4.06 6.38 -30.56
N ARG A 160 -2.99 6.88 -29.94
CA ARG A 160 -1.73 7.23 -30.63
C ARG A 160 -0.81 6.02 -30.80
N GLY A 161 -0.71 5.19 -29.77
CA GLY A 161 0.13 3.99 -29.80
C GLY A 161 -0.46 2.85 -30.62
N ILE A 162 -1.68 2.41 -30.30
CA ILE A 162 -2.28 1.20 -30.90
C ILE A 162 -3.03 1.49 -32.19
N LEU A 163 -3.82 2.57 -32.24
CA LEU A 163 -4.74 2.81 -33.37
C LEU A 163 -4.12 3.59 -34.53
N THR A 164 -3.24 4.57 -34.27
CA THR A 164 -2.82 5.54 -35.30
C THR A 164 -1.31 5.62 -35.55
N ASP A 165 -0.47 5.02 -34.70
CA ASP A 165 0.99 5.07 -34.79
C ASP A 165 1.55 6.50 -34.87
N THR A 166 0.95 7.42 -34.11
CA THR A 166 1.31 8.85 -34.08
C THR A 166 2.09 9.23 -32.81
N ASP A 167 2.60 8.23 -32.09
CA ASP A 167 3.41 8.44 -30.90
C ASP A 167 4.83 8.95 -31.24
N ALA A 168 5.34 9.87 -30.42
CA ALA A 168 6.69 10.42 -30.54
C ALA A 168 7.39 10.41 -29.17
N TRP A 169 8.73 10.28 -29.16
CA TRP A 169 9.50 10.17 -27.91
C TRP A 169 9.30 11.38 -26.99
N LEU A 170 9.32 12.59 -27.56
CA LEU A 170 9.11 13.84 -26.81
C LEU A 170 7.76 13.84 -26.08
N LEU A 171 6.71 13.38 -26.75
CA LEU A 171 5.36 13.35 -26.22
C LEU A 171 5.24 12.31 -25.10
N ILE A 172 5.78 11.11 -25.31
CA ILE A 172 5.77 10.06 -24.28
C ILE A 172 6.55 10.48 -23.04
N ILE A 173 7.75 11.04 -23.20
CA ILE A 173 8.58 11.46 -22.06
C ILE A 173 7.88 12.58 -21.28
N SER A 174 7.40 13.61 -21.98
CA SER A 174 6.74 14.75 -21.33
C SER A 174 5.46 14.34 -20.59
N GLN A 175 4.64 13.47 -21.19
CA GLN A 175 3.44 12.94 -20.54
C GLN A 175 3.77 11.99 -19.39
N ALA A 176 4.78 11.14 -19.54
CA ALA A 176 5.20 10.22 -18.48
C ALA A 176 5.66 10.99 -17.23
N VAL A 177 6.42 12.08 -17.39
CA VAL A 177 6.82 12.93 -16.26
C VAL A 177 5.61 13.51 -15.54
N ARG A 178 4.63 14.06 -16.27
CA ARG A 178 3.40 14.61 -15.67
C ARG A 178 2.57 13.53 -14.98
N ALA A 179 2.43 12.38 -15.61
CA ALA A 179 1.70 11.24 -15.07
C ALA A 179 2.36 10.68 -13.80
N VAL A 180 3.70 10.64 -13.74
CA VAL A 180 4.44 10.24 -12.53
C VAL A 180 4.25 11.24 -11.38
N ILE A 181 4.29 12.55 -11.66
CA ILE A 181 4.04 13.56 -10.62
C ILE A 181 2.62 13.43 -10.07
N PHE A 182 1.63 13.23 -10.94
CA PHE A 182 0.25 13.03 -10.51
C PHE A 182 0.05 11.71 -9.76
N GLU A 183 0.72 10.62 -10.17
CA GLU A 183 0.71 9.36 -9.42
C GLU A 183 1.29 9.53 -8.03
N GLU A 184 2.39 10.26 -7.90
CA GLU A 184 2.99 10.55 -6.60
C GLU A 184 2.02 11.30 -5.69
N PHE A 185 1.29 12.27 -6.25
CA PHE A 185 0.21 12.96 -5.55
C PHE A 185 -0.90 12.00 -5.08
N LEU A 186 -1.38 11.10 -5.95
CA LEU A 186 -2.37 10.08 -5.59
C LEU A 186 -1.82 9.11 -4.52
N ARG A 187 -0.54 8.77 -4.59
CA ARG A 187 0.14 7.85 -3.67
C ARG A 187 0.31 8.46 -2.28
N VAL A 188 0.63 9.75 -2.19
CA VAL A 188 0.87 10.44 -0.93
C VAL A 188 -0.44 10.86 -0.25
N LEU A 189 -1.43 11.33 -1.00
CA LEU A 189 -2.66 11.90 -0.42
C LEU A 189 -3.85 10.95 -0.47
N VAL A 190 -4.17 10.42 -1.65
CA VAL A 190 -5.42 9.65 -1.86
C VAL A 190 -5.29 8.23 -1.33
N THR A 191 -4.15 7.58 -1.60
CA THR A 191 -3.93 6.17 -1.23
C THR A 191 -4.02 5.91 0.28
N PRO A 192 -3.46 6.74 1.18
CA PRO A 192 -3.64 6.53 2.61
C PRO A 192 -5.09 6.68 3.07
N ALA A 193 -5.85 7.61 2.50
CA ALA A 193 -7.26 7.81 2.83
C ALA A 193 -8.10 6.60 2.39
N VAL A 194 -7.96 6.18 1.13
CA VAL A 194 -8.65 4.99 0.59
C VAL A 194 -8.29 3.74 1.38
N ALA A 195 -7.02 3.58 1.75
CA ALA A 195 -6.58 2.42 2.53
C ALA A 195 -7.17 2.38 3.94
N VAL A 196 -7.41 3.52 4.59
CA VAL A 196 -8.08 3.58 5.89
C VAL A 196 -9.55 3.17 5.76
N VAL A 197 -10.26 3.68 4.74
CA VAL A 197 -11.66 3.31 4.47
C VAL A 197 -11.77 1.81 4.19
N TYR A 198 -10.90 1.29 3.33
CA TYR A 198 -10.84 -0.14 3.05
C TYR A 198 -10.54 -0.96 4.31
N ALA A 199 -9.58 -0.54 5.13
CA ALA A 199 -9.21 -1.26 6.35
C ALA A 199 -10.38 -1.36 7.34
N PHE A 200 -11.18 -0.30 7.47
CA PHE A 200 -12.38 -0.31 8.27
C PHE A 200 -13.40 -1.31 7.70
N PHE A 201 -13.68 -1.25 6.39
CA PHE A 201 -14.60 -2.16 5.73
C PHE A 201 -14.16 -3.64 5.83
N ALA A 202 -12.89 -3.92 5.59
CA ALA A 202 -12.32 -5.26 5.74
C ALA A 202 -12.39 -5.78 7.17
N THR A 203 -12.25 -4.90 8.16
CA THR A 203 -12.44 -5.24 9.58
C THR A 203 -13.91 -5.57 9.87
N MET A 204 -14.86 -4.81 9.33
CA MET A 204 -16.29 -5.10 9.47
C MET A 204 -16.67 -6.44 8.82
N VAL A 205 -16.21 -6.70 7.60
CA VAL A 205 -16.38 -8.01 6.94
C VAL A 205 -15.80 -9.11 7.82
N ARG A 206 -14.65 -8.87 8.46
CA ARG A 206 -14.03 -9.86 9.34
C ARG A 206 -14.84 -10.17 10.60
N LEU A 207 -15.50 -9.16 11.17
CA LEU A 207 -16.42 -9.35 12.28
C LEU A 207 -17.69 -10.10 11.84
N VAL A 208 -18.21 -9.83 10.65
CA VAL A 208 -19.37 -10.57 10.12
C VAL A 208 -19.01 -12.04 9.88
N GLU A 209 -17.85 -12.32 9.26
CA GLU A 209 -17.36 -13.69 9.07
C GLU A 209 -17.18 -14.44 10.38
N TRP A 210 -16.79 -13.72 11.43
CA TRP A 210 -16.68 -14.29 12.77
C TRP A 210 -18.03 -14.71 13.34
N GLU A 211 -19.03 -13.83 13.29
CA GLU A 211 -20.37 -14.14 13.77
C GLU A 211 -20.94 -15.34 13.00
N ILE A 212 -20.76 -15.37 11.68
CA ILE A 212 -21.14 -16.52 10.84
C ILE A 212 -20.45 -17.81 11.33
N ALA A 213 -19.16 -17.75 11.66
CA ALA A 213 -18.41 -18.92 12.13
C ALA A 213 -18.95 -19.50 13.44
N LEU A 214 -19.60 -18.70 14.30
CA LEU A 214 -20.23 -19.19 15.53
C LEU A 214 -21.46 -20.08 15.25
N PHE A 215 -22.14 -19.88 14.12
CA PHE A 215 -23.32 -20.67 13.73
C PHE A 215 -22.98 -21.91 12.90
N LEU A 216 -21.75 -22.06 12.43
CA LEU A 216 -21.34 -23.19 11.59
C LEU A 216 -20.83 -24.37 12.43
N THR A 217 -21.24 -25.58 12.05
CA THR A 217 -20.63 -26.82 12.54
C THR A 217 -19.18 -26.95 12.07
N GLU A 218 -18.34 -27.75 12.74
CA GLU A 218 -16.94 -27.97 12.34
C GLU A 218 -16.80 -28.50 10.90
N ALA A 219 -17.72 -29.37 10.46
CA ALA A 219 -17.76 -29.87 9.09
C ALA A 219 -18.05 -28.74 8.08
N GLN A 220 -18.99 -27.86 8.39
CA GLN A 220 -19.30 -26.70 7.54
C GLN A 220 -18.14 -25.69 7.54
N LYS A 221 -17.51 -25.40 8.68
CA LYS A 221 -16.32 -24.54 8.77
C LYS A 221 -15.21 -25.03 7.85
N LYS A 222 -14.94 -26.35 7.84
CA LYS A 222 -13.95 -26.96 6.94
C LYS A 222 -14.33 -26.78 5.47
N SER A 223 -15.59 -27.02 5.11
CA SER A 223 -16.08 -26.83 3.73
C SER A 223 -15.93 -25.38 3.26
N VAL A 224 -16.41 -24.43 4.07
CA VAL A 224 -16.33 -23.00 3.78
C VAL A 224 -14.88 -22.53 3.68
N ASN A 225 -14.00 -23.00 4.56
CA ASN A 225 -12.58 -22.69 4.49
C ASN A 225 -11.92 -23.24 3.22
N ASN A 226 -12.28 -24.44 2.75
CA ASN A 226 -11.76 -24.97 1.49
C ASN A 226 -12.17 -24.09 0.30
N VAL A 227 -13.41 -23.60 0.28
CA VAL A 227 -13.90 -22.65 -0.74
C VAL A 227 -13.15 -21.32 -0.64
N GLY A 228 -12.99 -20.79 0.57
CA GLY A 228 -12.21 -19.57 0.82
C GLY A 228 -10.75 -19.69 0.39
N GLU A 229 -10.12 -20.85 0.61
CA GLU A 229 -8.78 -21.15 0.12
C GLU A 229 -8.70 -21.25 -1.40
N ALA A 230 -9.71 -21.80 -2.06
CA ALA A 230 -9.79 -21.82 -3.52
C ALA A 230 -9.90 -20.40 -4.09
N PHE A 231 -10.77 -19.56 -3.52
CA PHE A 231 -10.86 -18.14 -3.90
C PHE A 231 -9.56 -17.38 -3.61
N ALA A 232 -8.91 -17.65 -2.47
CA ALA A 232 -7.65 -17.02 -2.11
C ALA A 232 -6.49 -17.40 -3.07
N LYS A 233 -6.55 -18.55 -3.75
CA LYS A 233 -5.58 -18.92 -4.81
C LYS A 233 -5.78 -18.13 -6.10
N ILE A 234 -7.01 -17.76 -6.41
CA ILE A 234 -7.37 -17.00 -7.62
C ILE A 234 -7.23 -15.49 -7.36
N SER A 235 -7.35 -15.07 -6.10
CA SER A 235 -7.29 -13.68 -5.69
C SER A 235 -5.99 -12.99 -6.10
N PHE A 236 -6.12 -11.84 -6.73
CA PHE A 236 -4.99 -11.00 -7.08
C PHE A 236 -4.39 -10.34 -5.81
N ALA A 237 -5.23 -9.96 -4.85
CA ALA A 237 -4.83 -9.39 -3.58
C ALA A 237 -3.94 -10.28 -2.71
N THR A 238 -4.04 -11.60 -2.82
CA THR A 238 -3.14 -12.54 -2.13
C THR A 238 -1.80 -12.67 -2.86
N SER A 239 -1.81 -12.54 -4.19
CA SER A 239 -0.59 -12.52 -5.01
C SER A 239 0.21 -11.22 -4.87
N LEU A 240 -0.47 -10.11 -4.52
CA LEU A 240 0.16 -8.85 -4.20
C LEU A 240 1.03 -9.01 -2.95
N ALA A 241 2.32 -9.27 -3.16
CA ALA A 241 3.29 -9.32 -2.09
C ALA A 241 3.32 -7.97 -1.36
N ILE A 242 2.62 -7.88 -0.22
CA ILE A 242 2.95 -6.90 0.80
C ILE A 242 4.45 -7.10 1.05
N LYS A 243 5.25 -6.03 0.93
CA LYS A 243 6.72 -6.11 1.07
C LYS A 243 7.16 -6.92 2.31
N ASP A 244 6.31 -6.94 3.33
CA ASP A 244 6.56 -7.62 4.59
C ASP A 244 6.22 -9.12 4.63
N LYS A 245 5.51 -9.71 3.65
CA LYS A 245 5.05 -11.13 3.63
C LYS A 245 4.48 -11.65 4.97
N LYS A 246 4.07 -10.76 5.88
CA LYS A 246 3.60 -11.11 7.22
C LYS A 246 2.17 -11.62 7.07
N PRO A 247 1.83 -12.77 7.66
CA PRO A 247 0.44 -13.20 7.73
C PRO A 247 -0.37 -12.17 8.55
N PRO A 248 -1.71 -12.12 8.36
CA PRO A 248 -2.56 -11.32 9.21
C PRO A 248 -2.35 -11.71 10.68
N PRO A 249 -2.32 -10.73 11.61
CA PRO A 249 -2.13 -11.05 13.02
C PRO A 249 -3.27 -11.95 13.49
N PRO A 250 -2.99 -13.08 14.17
CA PRO A 250 -4.03 -14.00 14.62
C PRO A 250 -4.91 -13.36 15.70
N ALA A 251 -6.10 -13.93 15.93
CA ALA A 251 -6.85 -13.68 17.16
C ALA A 251 -6.05 -14.25 18.33
N THR A 252 -5.90 -13.49 19.41
CA THR A 252 -5.10 -13.89 20.55
C THR A 252 -5.81 -13.55 21.86
N LEU A 253 -5.45 -14.24 22.94
CA LEU A 253 -5.82 -13.90 24.30
C LEU A 253 -4.95 -12.77 24.84
N ARG A 254 -5.35 -12.13 25.94
CA ARG A 254 -4.57 -11.04 26.55
C ARG A 254 -3.25 -11.60 27.11
N ARG A 255 -2.15 -10.85 26.97
CA ARG A 255 -0.87 -11.22 27.56
C ARG A 255 -0.99 -11.38 29.08
N LYS A 256 -0.32 -12.38 29.66
CA LYS A 256 -0.18 -12.59 31.10
C LYS A 256 0.79 -11.61 31.74
N ARG A 257 1.82 -11.19 31.00
CA ARG A 257 2.83 -10.23 31.47
C ARG A 257 2.19 -8.88 31.89
N PRO A 258 2.52 -8.33 33.07
CA PRO A 258 2.10 -7.00 33.47
C PRO A 258 2.76 -5.92 32.60
N MET A 259 2.15 -4.74 32.51
CA MET A 259 2.75 -3.59 31.83
C MET A 259 3.96 -3.06 32.61
N THR A 260 5.04 -2.68 31.91
CA THR A 260 6.21 -2.03 32.52
C THR A 260 5.86 -0.64 33.03
N ASP A 261 5.06 0.08 32.24
CA ASP A 261 4.56 1.41 32.56
C ASP A 261 3.25 1.67 31.83
N TRP A 262 2.57 2.77 32.18
CA TRP A 262 1.27 3.10 31.59
C TRP A 262 1.33 3.44 30.10
N VAL A 263 2.46 3.96 29.59
CA VAL A 263 2.62 4.26 28.17
C VAL A 263 2.73 2.96 27.37
N GLU A 264 3.52 2.00 27.85
CA GLU A 264 3.57 0.66 27.26
C GLU A 264 2.18 0.00 27.31
N GLY A 265 1.46 0.13 28.43
CA GLY A 265 0.08 -0.37 28.57
C GLY A 265 -0.87 0.21 27.52
N ALA A 266 -0.90 1.54 27.39
CA ALA A 266 -1.72 2.23 26.41
C ALA A 266 -1.34 1.85 24.96
N LYS A 267 -0.04 1.79 24.66
CA LYS A 267 0.48 1.38 23.36
C LYS A 267 0.08 -0.06 23.04
N TYR A 268 0.26 -0.99 23.97
CA TYR A 268 -0.15 -2.39 23.80
C TYR A 268 -1.64 -2.50 23.50
N TRP A 269 -2.48 -1.77 24.24
CA TRP A 269 -3.92 -1.77 24.00
C TRP A 269 -4.29 -1.19 22.64
N TYR A 270 -3.68 -0.07 22.25
CA TYR A 270 -3.88 0.52 20.93
C TYR A 270 -3.44 -0.44 19.82
N ASP A 271 -2.22 -0.98 19.90
CA ASP A 271 -1.65 -1.90 18.92
C ASP A 271 -2.50 -3.17 18.81
N ARG A 272 -2.97 -3.72 19.93
CA ARG A 272 -3.83 -4.91 19.95
C ARG A 272 -5.15 -4.69 19.22
N HIS A 273 -5.81 -3.54 19.41
CA HIS A 273 -7.08 -3.23 18.74
C HIS A 273 -6.89 -2.82 17.27
N THR A 274 -5.78 -2.14 16.96
CA THR A 274 -5.54 -1.57 15.63
C THR A 274 -4.69 -2.43 14.72
N ARG A 275 -4.08 -3.53 15.20
CA ARG A 275 -3.19 -4.38 14.38
C ARG A 275 -3.85 -4.93 13.12
N LEU A 276 -5.12 -5.32 13.20
CA LEU A 276 -5.85 -5.88 12.07
C LEU A 276 -6.19 -4.79 11.05
N ILE A 277 -6.64 -3.62 11.52
CA ILE A 277 -6.88 -2.43 10.69
C ILE A 277 -5.56 -2.02 10.01
N SER A 278 -4.46 -1.98 10.75
CA SER A 278 -3.13 -1.63 10.23
C SER A 278 -2.66 -2.62 9.16
N TYR A 279 -2.95 -3.92 9.34
CA TYR A 279 -2.67 -4.94 8.34
C TYR A 279 -3.45 -4.69 7.03
N TYR A 280 -4.77 -4.53 7.10
CA TYR A 280 -5.58 -4.28 5.91
C TYR A 280 -5.28 -2.94 5.24
N ARG A 281 -4.92 -1.92 6.04
CA ARG A 281 -4.45 -0.63 5.52
C ARG A 281 -3.17 -0.82 4.72
N ALA A 282 -2.18 -1.53 5.27
CA ALA A 282 -0.92 -1.79 4.56
C ALA A 282 -1.15 -2.60 3.27
N GLN A 283 -2.08 -3.57 3.30
CA GLN A 283 -2.47 -4.36 2.13
C GLN A 283 -3.08 -3.47 1.04
N ALA A 284 -4.06 -2.62 1.38
CA ALA A 284 -4.67 -1.70 0.43
C ALA A 284 -3.67 -0.68 -0.12
N GLN A 285 -2.79 -0.12 0.71
CA GLN A 285 -1.73 0.78 0.24
C GLN A 285 -0.79 0.10 -0.76
N ALA A 286 -0.43 -1.16 -0.51
CA ALA A 286 0.40 -1.94 -1.42
C ALA A 286 -0.33 -2.20 -2.75
N ALA A 287 -1.62 -2.55 -2.69
CA ALA A 287 -2.45 -2.77 -3.87
C ALA A 287 -2.62 -1.49 -4.70
N CYS A 288 -2.99 -0.37 -4.09
CA CYS A 288 -3.11 0.92 -4.76
C CYS A 288 -1.78 1.32 -5.42
N ARG A 289 -0.66 1.20 -4.71
CA ARG A 289 0.67 1.49 -5.28
C ARG A 289 0.99 0.58 -6.45
N PHE A 290 0.67 -0.72 -6.36
CA PHE A 290 0.88 -1.64 -7.47
C PHE A 290 0.02 -1.27 -8.68
N VAL A 291 -1.25 -0.96 -8.49
CA VAL A 291 -2.17 -0.61 -9.58
C VAL A 291 -1.74 0.71 -10.24
N LEU A 292 -1.47 1.75 -9.45
CA LEU A 292 -1.06 3.05 -9.97
C LEU A 292 0.28 2.95 -10.72
N TRP A 293 1.32 2.43 -10.06
CA TRP A 293 2.65 2.35 -10.66
C TRP A 293 2.76 1.29 -11.75
N GLY A 294 2.09 0.16 -11.56
CA GLY A 294 2.05 -0.94 -12.51
C GLY A 294 1.34 -0.56 -13.80
N SER A 295 0.18 0.12 -13.69
CA SER A 295 -0.54 0.61 -14.87
C SER A 295 0.30 1.61 -15.65
N LEU A 296 0.93 2.60 -15.00
CA LEU A 296 1.84 3.54 -15.69
C LEU A 296 2.99 2.83 -16.42
N LYS A 297 3.62 1.84 -15.78
CA LYS A 297 4.73 1.08 -16.40
C LYS A 297 4.27 0.27 -17.60
N VAL A 298 3.13 -0.41 -17.48
CA VAL A 298 2.56 -1.20 -18.58
C VAL A 298 2.21 -0.28 -19.75
N THR A 299 1.54 0.84 -19.48
CA THR A 299 1.20 1.88 -20.47
C THR A 299 2.45 2.40 -21.18
N PHE A 300 3.47 2.82 -20.43
CA PHE A 300 4.75 3.26 -21.00
C PHE A 300 5.39 2.16 -21.87
N PHE A 301 5.44 0.92 -21.37
CA PHE A 301 6.02 -0.21 -22.09
C PHE A 301 5.28 -0.51 -23.39
N VAL A 302 3.95 -0.54 -23.37
CA VAL A 302 3.13 -0.78 -24.58
C VAL A 302 3.40 0.29 -25.62
N ARG A 303 3.47 1.57 -25.24
CA ARG A 303 3.79 2.66 -26.18
C ARG A 303 5.18 2.50 -26.79
N VAL A 304 6.19 2.17 -25.98
CA VAL A 304 7.55 1.89 -26.48
C VAL A 304 7.55 0.70 -27.45
N VAL A 305 6.81 -0.35 -27.15
CA VAL A 305 6.67 -1.51 -28.04
C VAL A 305 5.99 -1.12 -29.35
N CYS A 306 4.90 -0.34 -29.33
CA CYS A 306 4.25 0.17 -30.53
C CYS A 306 5.22 0.99 -31.40
N MET A 307 6.00 1.90 -30.81
CA MET A 307 6.96 2.71 -31.56
C MET A 307 8.08 1.87 -32.18
N VAL A 308 8.65 0.91 -31.43
CA VAL A 308 9.83 0.16 -31.87
C VAL A 308 9.46 -0.96 -32.85
N LEU A 309 8.40 -1.72 -32.56
CA LEU A 309 8.00 -2.89 -33.33
C LEU A 309 6.89 -2.59 -34.36
N GLY A 310 6.28 -1.41 -34.30
CA GLY A 310 5.06 -1.06 -35.03
C GLY A 310 3.79 -1.53 -34.32
N HIS A 311 2.68 -0.85 -34.59
CA HIS A 311 1.39 -1.11 -33.94
C HIS A 311 0.58 -2.29 -34.55
N ASN A 312 0.88 -2.70 -35.79
CA ASN A 312 0.08 -3.66 -36.57
C ASN A 312 -0.23 -4.99 -35.85
N ALA A 313 0.73 -5.55 -35.13
CA ALA A 313 0.53 -6.81 -34.40
C ALA A 313 -0.48 -6.65 -33.25
N ILE A 314 -0.37 -5.55 -32.48
CA ILE A 314 -1.26 -5.25 -31.37
C ILE A 314 -2.65 -4.88 -31.90
N LEU A 315 -2.72 -4.04 -32.93
CA LEU A 315 -3.97 -3.66 -33.58
C LEU A 315 -4.73 -4.89 -34.10
N SER A 316 -4.04 -5.82 -34.75
CA SER A 316 -4.64 -7.08 -35.24
C SER A 316 -5.20 -7.90 -34.08
N ALA A 317 -4.42 -8.07 -33.00
CA ALA A 317 -4.89 -8.76 -31.80
C ALA A 317 -6.13 -8.09 -31.16
N MET A 318 -6.18 -6.75 -31.13
CA MET A 318 -7.34 -6.01 -30.62
C MET A 318 -8.57 -6.15 -31.52
N LYS A 319 -8.39 -6.19 -32.85
CA LYS A 319 -9.48 -6.49 -33.80
C LYS A 319 -10.04 -7.88 -33.56
N TYR A 320 -9.19 -8.89 -33.38
CA TYR A 320 -9.61 -10.25 -33.02
C TYR A 320 -10.31 -10.33 -31.66
N ALA A 321 -9.97 -9.46 -30.71
CA ALA A 321 -10.63 -9.35 -29.42
C ALA A 321 -11.98 -8.59 -29.47
N GLY A 322 -12.45 -8.17 -30.64
CA GLY A 322 -13.75 -7.52 -30.82
C GLY A 322 -13.74 -5.99 -30.69
N PHE A 323 -12.56 -5.35 -30.59
CA PHE A 323 -12.45 -3.89 -30.50
C PHE A 323 -12.39 -3.18 -31.87
N GLY A 324 -12.68 -3.89 -32.96
CA GLY A 324 -12.56 -3.37 -34.34
C GLY A 324 -13.41 -2.12 -34.60
N ASP A 325 -14.72 -2.20 -34.31
CA ASP A 325 -15.66 -1.10 -34.57
C ASP A 325 -15.37 0.12 -33.70
N LEU A 326 -15.04 -0.11 -32.43
CA LEU A 326 -14.64 0.96 -31.50
C LEU A 326 -13.35 1.64 -31.98
N GLY A 327 -12.38 0.84 -32.42
CA GLY A 327 -11.13 1.34 -33.00
C GLY A 327 -11.38 2.19 -34.24
N ALA A 328 -12.19 1.72 -35.19
CA ALA A 328 -12.52 2.46 -36.40
C ALA A 328 -13.18 3.81 -36.10
N LYS A 329 -14.09 3.85 -35.13
CA LYS A 329 -14.74 5.08 -34.67
C LYS A 329 -13.76 6.06 -34.03
N HIS A 330 -12.81 5.58 -33.22
CA HIS A 330 -11.81 6.45 -32.62
C HIS A 330 -10.80 6.96 -33.67
N VAL A 331 -10.46 6.16 -34.66
CA VAL A 331 -9.61 6.58 -35.79
C VAL A 331 -10.33 7.64 -36.64
N SER A 332 -11.63 7.51 -36.89
CA SER A 332 -12.38 8.53 -37.64
C SER A 332 -12.42 9.86 -36.88
N TRP A 333 -12.72 9.84 -35.59
CA TRP A 333 -12.68 11.05 -34.76
C TRP A 333 -11.29 11.69 -34.70
N PHE A 334 -10.23 10.88 -34.65
CA PHE A 334 -8.86 11.37 -34.71
C PHE A 334 -8.55 12.02 -36.07
N SER A 335 -8.94 11.38 -37.17
CA SER A 335 -8.79 11.90 -38.54
C SER A 335 -9.51 13.23 -38.71
N GLU A 336 -10.78 13.31 -38.30
CA GLU A 336 -11.61 14.53 -38.34
C GLU A 336 -10.97 15.68 -37.57
N SER A 337 -10.44 15.41 -36.37
CA SER A 337 -9.86 16.46 -35.52
C SER A 337 -8.46 16.90 -35.93
N SER A 338 -7.68 16.02 -36.58
CA SER A 338 -6.29 16.31 -36.95
C SER A 338 -6.13 16.77 -38.40
N GLY A 339 -7.14 16.54 -39.24
CA GLY A 339 -7.06 16.74 -40.69
C GLY A 339 -6.21 15.68 -41.41
N MET A 340 -5.78 14.62 -40.72
CA MET A 340 -5.05 13.50 -41.35
C MET A 340 -5.99 12.64 -42.18
N ASP A 341 -5.52 12.16 -43.33
CA ASP A 341 -6.31 11.31 -44.22
C ASP A 341 -6.67 9.96 -43.56
N LEU A 342 -7.97 9.67 -43.50
CA LEU A 342 -8.52 8.48 -42.86
C LEU A 342 -7.99 7.20 -43.49
N LYS A 343 -7.84 7.17 -44.83
CA LYS A 343 -7.32 5.98 -45.53
C LYS A 343 -5.90 5.66 -45.10
N ARG A 344 -5.03 6.67 -45.06
CA ARG A 344 -3.64 6.52 -44.59
C ARG A 344 -3.54 6.05 -43.14
N LEU A 345 -4.39 6.57 -42.25
CA LEU A 345 -4.45 6.11 -40.86
C LEU A 345 -4.90 4.64 -40.77
N GLN A 346 -5.89 4.22 -41.57
CA GLN A 346 -6.38 2.84 -41.60
C GLN A 346 -5.38 1.85 -42.22
N GLU A 347 -4.58 2.31 -43.17
CA GLU A 347 -3.50 1.55 -43.81
C GLU A 347 -2.25 1.42 -42.92
N GLY A 348 -2.22 2.09 -41.75
CA GLY A 348 -1.10 2.05 -40.82
C GLY A 348 0.12 2.81 -41.33
N ALA A 349 -0.08 3.87 -42.14
CA ALA A 349 1.00 4.72 -42.60
C ALA A 349 1.72 5.35 -41.39
N ARG A 350 3.05 5.23 -41.32
CA ARG A 350 3.84 5.88 -40.27
C ARG A 350 3.90 7.38 -40.54
N PHE A 351 3.26 8.16 -39.67
CA PHE A 351 3.33 9.62 -39.70
C PHE A 351 4.51 10.18 -38.88
N THR A 352 5.32 9.29 -38.29
CA THR A 352 6.44 9.61 -37.39
C THR A 352 7.71 10.13 -38.07
N ASP A 353 7.70 10.37 -39.38
CA ASP A 353 8.86 10.93 -40.12
C ASP A 353 9.18 12.41 -39.80
N THR A 354 8.62 12.99 -38.73
CA THR A 354 9.02 14.33 -38.24
C THR A 354 10.30 14.26 -37.41
N SER A 355 11.42 14.04 -38.11
CA SER A 355 12.80 13.95 -37.62
C SER A 355 13.21 15.05 -36.62
N TYR A 356 12.56 16.21 -36.65
CA TYR A 356 12.87 17.36 -35.80
C TYR A 356 12.51 17.16 -34.32
N SER A 357 11.39 16.48 -34.01
CA SER A 357 10.95 16.30 -32.63
C SER A 357 11.78 15.26 -31.86
N ASP A 358 12.19 14.20 -32.56
CA ASP A 358 13.09 13.18 -32.03
C ASP A 358 14.53 13.70 -31.87
N TRP A 359 15.03 14.51 -32.81
CA TRP A 359 16.32 15.19 -32.67
C TRP A 359 16.35 16.14 -31.47
N LEU A 360 15.29 16.94 -31.29
CA LEU A 360 15.14 17.83 -30.13
C LEU A 360 15.05 17.04 -28.82
N ALA A 361 14.31 15.95 -28.76
CA ALA A 361 14.17 15.13 -27.55
C ALA A 361 15.50 14.52 -27.10
N VAL A 362 16.26 13.95 -28.03
CA VAL A 362 17.58 13.35 -27.73
C VAL A 362 18.60 14.42 -27.35
N GLY A 363 18.61 15.56 -28.06
CA GLY A 363 19.51 16.67 -27.80
C GLY A 363 19.27 17.39 -26.48
N LEU A 364 18.01 17.76 -26.18
CA LEU A 364 17.65 18.47 -24.95
C LEU A 364 17.70 17.59 -23.71
N PHE A 365 17.29 16.32 -23.79
CA PHE A 365 17.28 15.43 -22.64
C PHE A 365 18.70 15.25 -22.07
N TRP A 366 19.70 15.07 -22.94
CA TRP A 366 21.09 14.95 -22.51
C TRP A 366 21.62 16.24 -21.87
N GLN A 367 21.28 17.40 -22.43
CA GLN A 367 21.69 18.69 -21.88
C GLN A 367 20.99 19.04 -20.55
N VAL A 368 19.71 18.70 -20.39
CA VAL A 368 18.95 18.97 -19.15
C VAL A 368 19.38 18.04 -18.02
N VAL A 369 19.58 16.75 -18.29
CA VAL A 369 20.07 15.79 -17.28
C VAL A 369 21.47 16.19 -16.79
N GLN A 370 22.34 16.66 -17.68
CA GLN A 370 23.67 17.15 -17.31
C GLN A 370 23.65 18.47 -16.51
N ARG A 371 22.56 19.23 -16.57
CA ARG A 371 22.44 20.55 -15.93
C ARG A 371 21.55 20.58 -14.69
N LEU A 372 20.88 19.49 -14.31
CA LEU A 372 20.06 19.42 -13.10
C LEU A 372 20.94 19.45 -11.83
N PRO A 373 21.04 20.57 -11.09
CA PRO A 373 21.82 20.69 -9.87
C PRO A 373 20.87 20.42 -8.69
N VAL A 374 20.56 19.15 -8.43
CA VAL A 374 19.54 18.76 -7.43
C VAL A 374 19.95 19.05 -5.97
N VAL A 375 21.12 19.62 -5.70
CA VAL A 375 21.56 19.91 -4.31
C VAL A 375 22.18 21.31 -4.12
N GLY A 376 22.14 22.19 -5.13
CA GLY A 376 22.89 23.46 -5.08
C GLY A 376 22.15 24.67 -4.51
N TRP A 377 20.85 24.79 -4.75
CA TRP A 377 20.17 26.11 -4.69
C TRP A 377 19.41 26.41 -3.39
N LEU A 378 19.31 25.47 -2.45
CA LEU A 378 18.63 25.65 -1.16
C LEU A 378 19.58 25.95 0.01
N GLY A 379 20.90 25.98 -0.23
CA GLY A 379 21.91 25.95 0.84
C GLY A 379 22.64 27.26 1.16
N GLN A 380 22.57 28.29 0.32
CA GLN A 380 23.47 29.45 0.47
C GLN A 380 22.82 30.75 0.95
N GLU A 381 21.50 30.92 0.88
CA GLU A 381 20.84 32.15 1.34
C GLU A 381 20.14 32.04 2.72
N ALA A 382 20.02 30.83 3.29
CA ALA A 382 19.32 30.61 4.55
C ALA A 382 20.17 30.87 5.82
N GLY A 383 21.50 30.93 5.70
CA GLY A 383 22.40 30.97 6.86
C GLY A 383 22.46 32.32 7.59
N GLY A 384 22.39 33.44 6.87
CA GLY A 384 22.49 34.79 7.46
C GLY A 384 21.21 35.23 8.16
N VAL A 385 20.04 34.94 7.58
CA VAL A 385 18.73 35.36 8.10
C VAL A 385 18.37 34.65 9.42
N ILE A 386 18.88 33.44 9.63
CA ILE A 386 18.63 32.66 10.87
C ILE A 386 19.44 33.21 12.06
N ALA A 387 20.66 33.72 11.84
CA ALA A 387 21.51 34.24 12.90
C ALA A 387 20.99 35.58 13.45
N ASP A 388 20.59 36.50 12.58
CA ASP A 388 20.03 37.81 12.99
C ASP A 388 18.61 37.67 13.57
N GLY A 389 17.82 36.73 13.05
CA GLY A 389 16.53 36.35 13.65
C GLY A 389 16.65 35.76 15.06
N PHE A 390 17.73 35.02 15.35
CA PHE A 390 17.93 34.41 16.67
C PHE A 390 18.20 35.45 17.78
N TRP A 391 18.96 36.49 17.48
CA TRP A 391 19.23 37.58 18.43
C TRP A 391 18.02 38.49 18.65
N ALA A 392 17.21 38.74 17.62
CA ALA A 392 15.97 39.50 17.75
C ALA A 392 14.88 38.76 18.57
N LEU A 393 14.94 37.43 18.66
CA LEU A 393 14.01 36.60 19.42
C LEU A 393 14.37 36.46 20.91
N LEU A 394 15.56 36.90 21.37
CA LEU A 394 15.99 36.76 22.77
C LEU A 394 15.00 37.34 23.82
N PRO A 395 14.38 38.52 23.60
CA PRO A 395 13.39 39.08 24.52
C PRO A 395 12.04 38.34 24.49
N ILE A 396 11.71 37.70 23.36
CA ILE A 396 10.54 36.83 23.21
C ILE A 396 10.82 35.49 23.90
N LEU A 397 12.03 34.96 23.75
CA LEU A 397 12.52 33.76 24.44
C LEU A 397 12.45 33.92 25.95
N SER A 398 12.77 35.08 26.55
CA SER A 398 12.63 35.24 28.02
C SER A 398 11.16 35.24 28.49
N ARG A 399 10.24 35.82 27.69
CA ARG A 399 8.80 35.85 27.98
C ARG A 399 8.11 34.51 27.71
N VAL A 400 8.67 33.71 26.80
CA VAL A 400 8.21 32.35 26.47
C VAL A 400 8.89 31.30 27.36
N ALA A 401 10.13 31.53 27.83
CA ALA A 401 10.92 30.58 28.61
C ALA A 401 10.26 30.24 29.93
N VAL A 402 9.65 31.21 30.62
CA VAL A 402 8.94 30.94 31.89
C VAL A 402 7.69 30.08 31.66
N PRO A 403 6.76 30.41 30.73
CA PRO A 403 5.68 29.52 30.33
C PRO A 403 6.17 28.14 29.85
N VAL A 404 7.24 28.09 29.06
CA VAL A 404 7.83 26.83 28.56
C VAL A 404 8.41 26.01 29.71
N LEU A 405 9.16 26.59 30.65
CA LEU A 405 9.65 25.91 31.86
C LEU A 405 8.49 25.38 32.72
N CYS A 406 7.43 26.18 32.88
CA CYS A 406 6.20 25.73 33.55
C CYS A 406 5.50 24.60 32.79
N LEU A 407 5.53 24.61 31.46
CA LEU A 407 4.99 23.54 30.60
C LEU A 407 5.92 22.32 30.51
N LEU A 408 7.20 22.45 30.83
CA LEU A 408 8.18 21.35 30.89
C LEU A 408 8.13 20.60 32.23
N LEU A 409 7.64 21.23 33.30
CA LEU A 409 7.50 20.60 34.61
C LEU A 409 6.54 19.37 34.58
N PRO A 410 5.32 19.42 33.98
CA PRO A 410 4.46 18.25 33.90
C PRO A 410 5.09 17.08 33.11
N PRO A 411 5.70 17.27 31.92
CA PRO A 411 6.46 16.22 31.24
C PRO A 411 7.57 15.63 32.10
N ALA A 412 8.36 16.46 32.80
CA ALA A 412 9.44 15.98 33.66
C ALA A 412 8.91 15.11 34.82
N LEU A 413 7.85 15.55 35.49
CA LEU A 413 7.18 14.77 36.54
C LEU A 413 6.59 13.46 36.00
N PHE A 414 5.99 13.52 34.81
CA PHE A 414 5.48 12.34 34.11
C PHE A 414 6.61 11.34 33.82
N PHE A 415 7.71 11.76 33.22
CA PHE A 415 8.85 10.88 32.92
C PHE A 415 9.50 10.31 34.20
N ARG A 416 9.56 11.10 35.29
CA ARG A 416 10.02 10.61 36.59
C ARG A 416 9.10 9.51 37.15
N LYS A 417 7.78 9.66 36.99
CA LYS A 417 6.80 8.64 37.38
C LYS A 417 6.95 7.37 36.53
N ILE A 418 7.12 7.50 35.22
CA ILE A 418 7.40 6.37 34.31
C ILE A 418 8.68 5.65 34.71
N ALA A 419 9.75 6.37 35.04
CA ALA A 419 11.01 5.76 35.49
C ALA A 419 10.83 4.93 36.78
N ARG A 420 10.05 5.44 37.75
CA ARG A 420 9.71 4.69 38.98
C ARG A 420 8.91 3.43 38.68
N GLN A 421 7.94 3.49 37.76
CA GLN A 421 7.17 2.32 37.33
C GLN A 421 8.06 1.26 36.68
N LYS A 422 8.97 1.67 35.78
CA LYS A 422 9.95 0.78 35.17
C LYS A 422 10.85 0.10 36.18
N ALA A 423 11.30 0.83 37.21
CA ALA A 423 12.10 0.27 38.29
C ALA A 423 11.30 -0.75 39.12
N SER A 424 10.06 -0.42 39.49
CA SER A 424 9.15 -1.34 40.20
C SER A 424 8.87 -2.61 39.40
N PHE A 425 8.57 -2.47 38.10
CA PHE A 425 8.39 -3.61 37.20
C PHE A 425 9.65 -4.47 37.13
N ALA A 426 10.84 -3.87 37.00
CA ALA A 426 12.09 -4.65 36.90
C ALA A 426 12.36 -5.47 38.17
N ASP A 427 11.99 -4.95 39.34
CA ASP A 427 12.08 -5.66 40.62
C ASP A 427 11.04 -6.79 40.71
N GLN A 428 9.77 -6.51 40.44
CA GLN A 428 8.68 -7.50 40.44
C GLN A 428 8.91 -8.62 39.42
N TRP A 429 9.40 -8.26 38.22
CA TRP A 429 9.69 -9.18 37.14
C TRP A 429 10.63 -10.30 37.60
N LYS A 430 11.74 -9.92 38.23
CA LYS A 430 12.75 -10.86 38.73
C LYS A 430 12.25 -11.69 39.92
N LYS A 431 11.44 -11.10 40.79
CA LYS A 431 11.01 -11.73 42.06
C LYS A 431 9.89 -12.75 41.87
N SER A 432 8.85 -12.42 41.10
CA SER A 432 7.63 -13.24 41.03
C SER A 432 7.19 -13.51 39.60
N THR A 433 7.12 -12.50 38.74
CA THR A 433 6.46 -12.63 37.43
C THR A 433 7.15 -13.63 36.51
N VAL A 434 8.49 -13.65 36.49
CA VAL A 434 9.25 -14.62 35.69
C VAL A 434 8.91 -16.05 36.09
N LYS A 435 8.90 -16.32 37.39
CA LYS A 435 8.59 -17.64 37.95
C LYS A 435 7.12 -18.03 37.70
N GLU A 436 6.20 -17.08 37.76
CA GLU A 436 4.78 -17.31 37.49
C GLU A 436 4.49 -17.64 36.01
N ILE A 437 5.25 -17.05 35.07
CA ILE A 437 5.07 -17.29 33.64
C ILE A 437 5.84 -18.55 33.20
N TYR A 438 7.12 -18.64 33.56
CA TYR A 438 8.05 -19.66 33.04
C TYR A 438 8.31 -20.83 34.01
N GLY A 439 7.81 -20.80 35.24
CA GLY A 439 8.09 -21.83 36.24
C GLY A 439 9.54 -21.82 36.72
N GLU A 440 10.07 -23.00 37.05
CA GLU A 440 11.45 -23.20 37.54
C GLU A 440 12.48 -23.37 36.39
N MET A 441 12.20 -22.82 35.21
CA MET A 441 13.12 -22.90 34.06
C MET A 441 14.46 -22.23 34.38
N SER A 442 15.55 -22.92 34.02
CA SER A 442 16.90 -22.42 34.21
C SER A 442 17.66 -22.43 32.90
N ARG A 443 18.77 -21.70 32.83
CA ARG A 443 19.64 -21.70 31.64
C ARG A 443 20.19 -23.10 31.29
N LYS A 444 20.30 -24.00 32.27
CA LYS A 444 20.73 -25.39 32.06
C LYS A 444 19.61 -26.26 31.48
N GLU A 445 18.36 -25.96 31.81
CA GLU A 445 17.17 -26.68 31.36
C GLU A 445 16.11 -25.68 30.82
N PRO A 446 16.39 -24.99 29.70
CA PRO A 446 15.64 -23.81 29.26
C PRO A 446 14.21 -24.10 28.77
N ALA A 447 13.86 -25.37 28.61
CA ALA A 447 12.54 -25.82 28.17
C ALA A 447 11.94 -26.86 29.12
N LYS A 448 12.39 -26.94 30.38
CA LYS A 448 11.78 -27.84 31.36
C LYS A 448 10.30 -27.52 31.53
N GLU A 449 9.43 -28.51 31.31
CA GLU A 449 7.96 -28.35 31.44
C GLU A 449 7.34 -27.25 30.56
N TRP A 450 7.92 -26.97 29.38
CA TRP A 450 7.45 -25.93 28.46
C TRP A 450 5.97 -26.07 28.06
N GLU A 451 5.42 -27.28 28.08
CA GLU A 451 4.01 -27.56 27.75
C GLU A 451 3.03 -26.95 28.76
N LYS A 452 3.46 -26.82 30.02
CA LYS A 452 2.65 -26.28 31.11
C LYS A 452 2.62 -24.75 31.09
N VAL A 453 3.60 -24.10 30.46
CA VAL A 453 3.70 -22.63 30.38
C VAL A 453 2.52 -22.06 29.61
N THR A 454 1.84 -21.10 30.25
CA THR A 454 0.75 -20.33 29.65
C THR A 454 1.09 -18.84 29.62
N PHE A 455 0.75 -18.19 28.51
CA PHE A 455 0.93 -16.75 28.30
C PHE A 455 -0.39 -15.96 28.36
N SER A 456 -1.50 -16.63 28.72
CA SER A 456 -2.81 -16.02 28.97
C SER A 456 -3.24 -16.20 30.43
N PRO A 457 -3.87 -15.18 31.05
CA PRO A 457 -4.50 -15.34 32.36
C PRO A 457 -5.69 -16.32 32.34
N GLN A 458 -6.40 -16.45 31.21
CA GLN A 458 -7.66 -17.20 31.14
C GLN A 458 -7.47 -18.72 31.15
N GLU A 459 -6.42 -19.24 30.50
CA GLU A 459 -6.12 -20.68 30.53
C GLU A 459 -5.77 -21.17 31.94
N ALA A 460 -5.17 -20.31 32.77
CA ALA A 460 -4.81 -20.65 34.15
C ALA A 460 -6.03 -20.81 35.08
N ALA A 461 -7.18 -20.22 34.73
CA ALA A 461 -8.41 -20.34 35.53
C ALA A 461 -9.28 -21.55 35.13
N ALA A 462 -9.01 -22.16 33.97
CA ALA A 462 -9.76 -23.30 33.46
C ALA A 462 -9.08 -24.66 33.73
N ARG A 463 -7.83 -24.65 34.21
CA ARG A 463 -7.10 -25.82 34.73
C ARG A 463 -7.17 -25.81 36.25
#